data_AF-A0A7C5RBK7-F1
#
_entry.id   AF-A0A7C5RBK7-F1
#
_cell.length_a   1.000
_cell.length_b   1.000
_cell.length_c   1.000
_cell.angle_alpha   90.00
_cell.angle_beta   90.00
_cell.angle_gamma   90.00
#
_symmetry.space_group_name_H-M   'P 1'
#
loop_
_entity.id
_entity.type
_entity.pdbx_description
1 polymer ?
#
loop_
_entity_poly.entity_id
_entity_poly.type
_entity_poly.pdbx_seq_one_letter_code
_entity_poly.pdbx_strand_id
1 'polypeptide(L)' 'GRKELHDYLRRTAEGARVFAVHGEPESCAELARWAREELGTEAVDPELGAVYEV' A
#
# COMPACT_ATOMS: atom_id res chain seq x y z
N GLY A 1 -2.50 -1.62 -14.84
CA GLY A 1 -1.81 -1.09 -13.65
C GLY A 1 -2.52 -1.47 -12.35
N ARG A 2 -3.63 -0.80 -12.02
CA ARG A 2 -4.33 -0.98 -10.72
C ARG A 2 -4.77 -2.41 -10.43
N LYS A 3 -5.42 -3.08 -11.38
CA LYS A 3 -5.88 -4.47 -11.20
C LYS A 3 -4.70 -5.41 -10.92
N GLU A 4 -3.61 -5.24 -11.63
CA GLU A 4 -2.39 -6.04 -11.46
C GLU A 4 -1.74 -5.80 -10.10
N LEU A 5 -1.71 -4.56 -9.61
CA LEU A 5 -1.26 -4.24 -8.25
C LEU A 5 -2.15 -4.90 -7.19
N HIS A 6 -3.47 -4.85 -7.36
CA HIS A 6 -4.40 -5.50 -6.43
C HIS A 6 -4.22 -7.02 -6.44
N ASP A 7 -4.06 -7.62 -7.62
CA ASP A 7 -3.84 -9.06 -7.78
C ASP A 7 -2.47 -9.50 -7.23
N TYR A 8 -1.45 -8.65 -7.31
CA TYR A 8 -0.14 -8.88 -6.69
C TYR A 8 -0.24 -8.84 -5.17
N LEU A 9 -0.80 -7.76 -4.60
CA LEU A 9 -0.92 -7.58 -3.16
C LEU A 9 -1.73 -8.70 -2.49
N ARG A 10 -2.81 -9.17 -3.13
CA ARG A 10 -3.58 -10.34 -2.65
C ARG A 10 -2.73 -11.60 -2.45
N ARG A 11 -1.65 -11.75 -3.20
CA ARG A 11 -0.78 -12.94 -3.17
C ARG A 11 0.40 -12.79 -2.23
N THR A 12 0.80 -11.56 -1.90
CA THR A 12 2.09 -11.29 -1.25
C THR A 12 1.99 -10.47 0.03
N ALA A 13 0.88 -9.77 0.28
CA ALA A 13 0.77 -8.80 1.38
C ALA A 13 0.28 -9.41 2.70
N GLU A 14 0.01 -10.72 2.76
CA GLU A 14 -0.39 -11.39 3.99
C GLU A 14 0.75 -11.31 5.02
N GLY A 15 0.48 -10.69 6.17
CA GLY A 15 1.47 -10.49 7.24
C GLY A 15 2.58 -9.49 6.92
N ALA A 16 2.50 -8.78 5.78
CA ALA A 16 3.49 -7.77 5.39
C ALA A 16 3.06 -6.36 5.80
N ARG A 17 4.04 -5.46 5.95
CA ARG A 17 3.81 -4.02 6.00
C ARG A 17 4.05 -3.42 4.62
N VAL A 18 3.06 -2.76 4.06
CA VAL A 18 3.07 -2.26 2.67
C VAL A 18 3.22 -0.74 2.64
N PHE A 19 4.15 -0.22 1.85
CA PHE A 19 4.33 1.22 1.64
C PHE A 19 3.99 1.57 0.19
N ALA A 20 2.96 2.39 -0.02
CA ALA A 20 2.54 2.85 -1.34
C ALA A 20 3.34 4.09 -1.75
N VAL A 21 4.29 3.94 -2.68
CA VAL A 21 5.18 5.02 -3.14
C VAL A 21 5.18 5.14 -4.67
N HIS A 22 5.73 6.23 -5.20
CA HIS A 22 5.90 6.48 -6.64
C HIS A 22 4.58 6.50 -7.46
N GLY A 23 3.54 7.10 -6.90
CA GLY A 23 2.30 7.47 -7.61
C GLY A 23 1.93 8.92 -7.35
N GLU A 24 0.87 9.39 -8.00
CA GLU A 24 0.21 10.63 -7.56
C GLU A 24 -0.27 10.46 -6.11
N PRO A 25 -0.22 11.51 -5.27
CA PRO A 25 -0.56 11.40 -3.85
C PRO A 25 -1.91 10.72 -3.60
N GLU A 26 -2.94 11.10 -4.36
CA GLU A 26 -4.27 10.50 -4.26
C GLU A 26 -4.27 9.00 -4.62
N SER A 27 -3.46 8.60 -5.61
CA SER A 27 -3.37 7.19 -6.01
C SER A 27 -2.66 6.32 -4.97
N CYS A 28 -1.61 6.83 -4.33
CA CYS A 28 -0.94 6.13 -3.23
C CYS A 28 -1.85 5.99 -2.02
N ALA A 29 -2.53 7.06 -1.63
CA ALA A 29 -3.51 7.07 -0.55
C ALA A 29 -4.65 6.07 -0.80
N GLU A 30 -5.20 6.04 -2.03
CA GLU A 30 -6.25 5.11 -2.42
C GLU A 30 -5.79 3.65 -2.36
N LEU A 31 -4.59 3.33 -2.85
CA LEU A 31 -4.06 1.97 -2.83
C LEU A 31 -3.79 1.50 -1.40
N ALA A 32 -3.18 2.35 -0.57
CA ALA A 32 -2.92 2.03 0.83
C ALA A 32 -4.23 1.84 1.60
N ARG A 33 -5.24 2.68 1.37
CA ARG A 33 -6.58 2.51 1.96
C ARG A 33 -7.21 1.19 1.53
N TRP A 34 -7.23 0.91 0.23
CA TRP A 34 -7.79 -0.33 -0.31
C TRP A 34 -7.12 -1.57 0.30
N ALA A 35 -5.79 -1.57 0.41
CA ALA A 35 -5.06 -2.70 0.99
C ALA A 35 -5.41 -2.93 2.47
N ARG A 36 -5.60 -1.86 3.25
CA ARG A 36 -6.06 -1.97 4.65
C ARG A 36 -7.48 -2.52 4.73
N GLU A 37 -8.40 -1.98 3.95
CA GLU A 37 -9.84 -2.31 4.04
C GLU A 37 -10.14 -3.70 3.48
N GLU A 38 -9.53 -4.08 2.36
CA GLU A 38 -9.89 -5.29 1.62
C GLU A 38 -8.97 -6.48 1.93
N LEU A 39 -7.71 -6.23 2.30
CA LEU A 39 -6.74 -7.29 2.60
C LEU A 39 -6.42 -7.39 4.10
N GLY A 40 -6.85 -6.42 4.91
CA GLY A 40 -6.52 -6.38 6.34
C GLY A 40 -5.02 -6.22 6.64
N THR A 41 -4.24 -5.75 5.65
CA THR A 41 -2.78 -5.59 5.79
C THR A 41 -2.41 -4.22 6.34
N GLU A 42 -1.25 -4.09 6.99
CA GLU A 42 -0.74 -2.80 7.42
C GLU A 42 -0.16 -2.05 6.22
N ALA A 43 -0.98 -1.21 5.56
CA ALA A 43 -0.53 -0.39 4.43
C ALA A 43 -0.44 1.10 4.79
N VAL A 44 0.61 1.77 4.32
CA VAL A 44 0.95 3.16 4.62
C VAL A 44 1.17 3.94 3.32
N ASP A 45 0.64 5.15 3.24
CA ASP A 45 1.02 6.17 2.26
C ASP A 45 2.00 7.13 2.99
N PRO A 46 3.33 6.98 2.78
CA PRO A 46 4.31 7.66 3.60
C PRO A 46 4.47 9.12 3.20
N GLU A 47 4.62 9.99 4.20
CA GLU A 47 4.98 11.39 3.97
C GLU A 47 6.45 11.52 3.53
N LEU A 48 6.73 12.47 2.64
CA LEU A 48 8.08 12.74 2.17
C LEU A 48 9.01 13.12 3.34
N GLY A 49 10.08 12.35 3.50
CA GLY A 49 11.07 12.56 4.55
C GLY A 49 10.74 11.87 5.89
N ALA A 50 9.61 11.18 5.99
CA ALA A 50 9.32 10.35 7.17
C ALA A 50 10.23 9.11 7.22
N VAL A 51 10.60 8.71 8.44
CA VAL A 51 11.43 7.53 8.72
C VAL A 51 10.56 6.47 9.38
N TYR A 52 10.63 5.23 8.87
CA TYR A 52 9.89 4.10 9.38
C TYR A 52 10.87 2.98 9.77
N GLU A 53 10.62 2.37 10.94
CA GLU A 53 11.25 1.11 11.33
C GLU A 53 10.47 -0.05 10.69
N VAL A 54 11.19 -1.03 10.14
CA VAL A 54 10.68 -2.18 9.38
C VAL A 54 11.11 -3.49 9.99
#